data_AF-A0A961ENL9-F1
#
_entry.id   AF-A0A961ENL9-F1
#
_cell.length_a   1.000
_cell.length_b   1.000
_cell.length_c   1.000
_cell.angle_alpha   90.00
_cell.angle_beta   90.00
_cell.angle_gamma   90.00
#
_symmetry.space_group_name_H-M   'P 1'
#
loop_
_entity.id
_entity.type
_entity.pdbx_description
1 polymer ?
#
loop_
_entity_poly.entity_id
_entity_poly.type
_entity_poly.pdbx_seq_one_letter_code
_entity_poly.pdbx_strand_id
1 'polypeptide(L)'
;VGGLLRRSRLRQATAEAMRVVGEVNAYISKTEPFKLKGEDQRERLGTVLHVLAQCVSDCNTLLAPMLPHSANAVDAVLGGTGDFMPMPRVEEVADLDDGSPYPIITGDYAATPPWARRPVESGTPIGKPAPVFVKLDESVIADELARMTS
;
A
#
# COMPACT_ATOMS: atom_id res chain seq x y z
N VAL A 1 -4.13 -13.72 5.08
CA VAL A 1 -3.07 -12.75 5.45
C VAL A 1 -2.93 -12.54 6.97
N GLY A 2 -3.94 -12.04 7.70
CA GLY A 2 -3.76 -11.59 9.09
C GLY A 2 -3.33 -12.65 10.10
N GLY A 3 -3.85 -13.88 9.95
CA GLY A 3 -3.39 -15.01 10.75
C GLY A 3 -1.89 -15.32 10.56
N LEU A 4 -1.34 -15.06 9.37
CA LEU A 4 0.09 -15.21 9.09
C LEU A 4 0.91 -14.09 9.74
N LEU A 5 0.43 -12.84 9.65
CA LEU A 5 1.06 -11.70 10.31
C LEU A 5 1.15 -11.88 11.82
N ARG A 6 0.06 -12.33 12.48
CA ARG A 6 0.05 -12.63 13.92
C ARG A 6 1.07 -13.69 14.36
N ARG A 7 1.51 -14.55 13.44
CA ARG A 7 2.53 -15.59 13.68
C ARG A 7 3.89 -15.22 13.08
N SER A 8 4.10 -13.95 12.76
CA SER A 8 5.32 -13.42 12.14
C SER A 8 5.74 -14.14 10.86
N ARG A 9 4.78 -14.68 10.10
CA ARG A 9 5.02 -15.36 8.81
C ARG A 9 4.96 -14.37 7.66
N LEU A 10 5.79 -13.33 7.70
CA LEU A 10 5.74 -12.18 6.77
C LEU A 10 5.82 -12.60 5.30
N ARG A 11 6.78 -13.46 4.93
CA ARG A 11 6.91 -13.97 3.55
C ARG A 11 5.63 -14.63 3.03
N GLN A 12 4.97 -15.44 3.86
CA GLN A 12 3.72 -16.11 3.46
C GLN A 12 2.56 -15.11 3.41
N ALA A 13 2.53 -14.15 4.33
CA ALA A 13 1.54 -13.08 4.33
C ALA A 13 1.62 -12.23 3.05
N THR A 14 2.83 -11.86 2.63
CA THR A 14 3.08 -11.15 1.37
C THR A 14 2.63 -11.97 0.16
N ALA A 15 3.00 -13.25 0.10
CA ALA A 15 2.58 -14.12 -1.00
C ALA A 15 1.04 -14.21 -1.11
N GLU A 16 0.35 -14.35 0.02
CA GLU A 16 -1.11 -14.40 0.04
C GLU A 16 -1.75 -13.06 -0.34
N ALA A 17 -1.19 -11.92 0.08
CA ALA A 17 -1.65 -10.61 -0.34
C ALA A 17 -1.45 -10.40 -1.85
N MET A 18 -0.31 -10.82 -2.40
CA MET A 18 -0.04 -10.77 -3.85
C MET A 18 -0.98 -11.69 -4.64
N ARG A 19 -1.41 -12.82 -4.07
CA ARG A 19 -2.44 -13.67 -4.67
C ARG A 19 -3.76 -12.93 -4.86
N VAL A 20 -4.19 -12.16 -3.86
CA VAL A 20 -5.39 -11.31 -3.94
C VAL A 20 -5.23 -10.24 -5.02
N VAL A 21 -4.07 -9.57 -5.09
CA VAL A 21 -3.77 -8.61 -6.19
C VAL A 21 -3.90 -9.29 -7.56
N GLY A 22 -3.45 -10.54 -7.70
CA GLY A 22 -3.62 -11.34 -8.91
C GLY A 22 -5.09 -11.57 -9.28
N GLU A 23 -5.96 -11.87 -8.31
CA GLU A 23 -7.41 -12.02 -8.53
C GLU A 23 -8.06 -10.72 -9.00
N VAL A 24 -7.65 -9.57 -8.44
CA VAL A 24 -8.12 -8.25 -8.86
C VAL A 24 -7.71 -7.96 -10.31
N ASN A 25 -6.47 -8.25 -10.68
CA ASN A 25 -6.01 -8.12 -12.06
C ASN A 25 -6.79 -9.02 -13.02
N ALA A 26 -7.07 -10.27 -12.62
CA ALA A 26 -7.91 -11.17 -13.41
C ALA A 26 -9.34 -10.63 -13.59
N TYR A 27 -9.90 -9.96 -12.58
CA TYR A 27 -11.20 -9.29 -12.69
C TYR A 27 -11.16 -8.14 -13.70
N ILE A 28 -10.10 -7.32 -13.73
CA ILE A 28 -9.90 -6.28 -14.77
C ILE A 28 -9.88 -6.91 -16.16
N SER A 29 -9.11 -7.98 -16.35
CA SER A 29 -9.02 -8.67 -17.64
C SER A 29 -10.35 -9.28 -18.09
N LYS A 30 -11.14 -9.82 -17.16
CA LYS A 30 -12.45 -10.41 -17.47
C LYS A 30 -13.53 -9.35 -17.78
N THR A 31 -13.47 -8.21 -17.11
CA THR A 31 -14.50 -7.16 -17.23
C THR A 31 -14.18 -6.13 -18.30
N GLU A 32 -12.91 -6.00 -18.69
CA GLU A 32 -12.42 -5.09 -19.73
C GLU A 32 -13.06 -3.69 -19.67
N PRO A 33 -13.02 -2.99 -18.51
CA PRO A 33 -13.79 -1.75 -18.31
C PRO A 33 -13.46 -0.66 -19.33
N PHE A 34 -12.23 -0.66 -19.86
CA PHE A 34 -11.76 0.24 -20.91
C PHE A 34 -12.47 0.07 -22.26
N LYS A 35 -13.20 -1.03 -22.47
CA LYS A 35 -14.04 -1.26 -23.65
C LYS A 35 -15.50 -0.81 -23.44
N LEU A 36 -15.95 -0.57 -22.21
CA LEU A 36 -17.30 -0.14 -21.90
C LEU A 36 -17.44 1.37 -22.14
N LYS A 37 -17.89 1.77 -23.33
CA LYS A 37 -17.91 3.18 -23.77
C LYS A 37 -19.30 3.72 -24.10
N GLY A 38 -20.30 2.86 -24.24
CA GLY A 38 -21.68 3.25 -24.58
C GLY A 38 -22.40 3.92 -23.40
N GLU A 39 -23.38 4.78 -23.71
CA GLU A 39 -24.22 5.41 -22.66
C GLU A 39 -25.02 4.37 -21.86
N ASP A 40 -25.50 3.33 -22.55
CA ASP A 40 -26.19 2.16 -22.00
C ASP A 40 -25.29 1.34 -21.06
N GLN A 41 -23.97 1.48 -21.18
CA GLN A 41 -22.98 0.73 -20.39
C GLN A 41 -22.47 1.50 -19.17
N ARG A 42 -22.85 2.78 -18.98
CA ARG A 42 -22.31 3.63 -17.91
C ARG A 42 -22.55 3.04 -16.51
N GLU A 43 -23.73 2.49 -16.25
CA GLU A 43 -24.05 1.89 -14.95
C GLU A 43 -23.16 0.67 -14.65
N ARG A 44 -22.98 -0.19 -15.66
CA ARG A 44 -22.09 -1.36 -15.56
C ARG A 44 -20.64 -0.93 -15.34
N LEU A 45 -20.17 0.07 -16.08
CA LEU A 45 -18.84 0.63 -15.92
C LEU A 45 -18.64 1.19 -14.50
N GLY A 46 -19.59 1.98 -14.01
CA GLY A 46 -19.56 2.52 -12.64
C GLY A 46 -19.45 1.43 -11.58
N THR A 47 -20.24 0.36 -11.72
CA THR A 47 -20.18 -0.80 -10.83
C THR A 47 -18.80 -1.47 -10.85
N VAL A 48 -18.24 -1.72 -12.04
CA VAL A 48 -16.92 -2.35 -12.18
C VAL A 48 -15.83 -1.47 -11.57
N LEU A 49 -15.84 -0.17 -11.85
CA LEU A 49 -14.87 0.78 -11.30
C LEU A 49 -14.97 0.90 -9.77
N HIS A 50 -16.18 0.90 -9.21
CA HIS A 50 -16.38 0.92 -7.77
C HIS A 50 -15.82 -0.34 -7.10
N VAL A 51 -16.08 -1.52 -7.67
CA VAL A 51 -15.51 -2.78 -7.17
C VAL A 51 -13.98 -2.75 -7.24
N LEU A 52 -13.40 -2.26 -8.34
CA LEU A 52 -11.96 -2.13 -8.47
C LEU A 52 -11.36 -1.16 -7.46
N ALA A 53 -11.98 0.00 -7.24
CA ALA A 53 -11.54 0.96 -6.24
C ALA A 53 -11.56 0.35 -4.83
N GLN A 54 -12.62 -0.40 -4.50
CA GLN A 54 -12.68 -1.13 -3.23
C GLN A 54 -11.57 -2.17 -3.12
N CYS A 55 -11.33 -2.96 -4.17
CA CYS A 55 -10.26 -3.94 -4.19
C CYS A 55 -8.89 -3.29 -3.98
N VAL A 56 -8.63 -2.12 -4.57
CA VAL A 56 -7.39 -1.36 -4.36
C VAL A 56 -7.27 -0.93 -2.90
N SER A 57 -8.33 -0.39 -2.28
CA SER A 57 -8.36 -0.01 -0.86
C SER A 57 -8.07 -1.22 0.06
N ASP A 58 -8.67 -2.37 -0.24
CA ASP A 58 -8.49 -3.60 0.53
C ASP A 58 -7.06 -4.15 0.38
N CYS A 59 -6.55 -4.22 -0.85
CA CYS A 59 -5.16 -4.60 -1.13
C CYS A 59 -4.16 -3.66 -0.44
N ASN A 60 -4.45 -2.36 -0.41
CA ASN A 60 -3.63 -1.37 0.28
C ASN A 60 -3.49 -1.72 1.77
N THR A 61 -4.61 -2.01 2.43
CA THR A 61 -4.67 -2.42 3.84
C THR A 61 -3.93 -3.74 4.09
N LEU A 62 -4.02 -4.71 3.18
CA LEU A 62 -3.33 -6.00 3.29
C LEU A 62 -1.80 -5.86 3.19
N LEU A 63 -1.32 -4.97 2.31
CA LEU A 63 0.11 -4.80 2.01
C LEU A 63 0.82 -3.74 2.86
N ALA A 64 0.06 -2.83 3.48
CA ALA A 64 0.59 -1.71 4.26
C ALA A 64 1.64 -2.06 5.32
N PRO A 65 1.55 -3.17 6.08
CA PRO A 65 2.62 -3.55 7.01
C PRO A 65 3.98 -3.84 6.36
N MET A 66 3.99 -4.19 5.07
CA MET A 66 5.21 -4.47 4.32
C MET A 66 5.63 -3.33 3.40
N LEU A 67 4.69 -2.48 2.99
CA LEU A 67 4.90 -1.40 2.01
C LEU A 67 4.28 -0.08 2.52
N PRO A 68 4.72 0.47 3.66
CA PRO A 68 4.06 1.63 4.28
C PRO A 68 4.07 2.89 3.40
N HIS A 69 5.20 3.18 2.74
CA HIS A 69 5.31 4.31 1.81
C HIS A 69 4.34 4.21 0.63
N SER A 70 4.27 3.03 0.01
CA SER A 70 3.35 2.78 -1.09
C SER A 70 1.90 2.89 -0.61
N ALA A 71 1.62 2.47 0.62
CA ALA A 71 0.27 2.52 1.15
C ALA A 71 -0.22 3.95 1.37
N ASN A 72 0.67 4.84 1.82
CA ASN A 72 0.43 6.27 1.92
C ASN A 72 0.18 6.91 0.56
N ALA A 73 0.99 6.57 -0.45
CA ALA A 73 0.81 7.07 -1.81
C ALA A 73 -0.54 6.65 -2.42
N VAL A 74 -0.96 5.40 -2.19
CA VAL A 74 -2.28 4.91 -2.65
C VAL A 74 -3.42 5.59 -1.90
N ASP A 75 -3.29 5.77 -0.58
CA ASP A 75 -4.31 6.44 0.23
C ASP A 75 -4.58 7.87 -0.26
N ALA A 76 -3.51 8.63 -0.55
CA ALA A 76 -3.64 9.97 -1.12
C ALA A 76 -4.38 9.98 -2.47
N VAL A 77 -4.12 8.99 -3.34
CA VAL A 77 -4.84 8.86 -4.62
C VAL A 77 -6.32 8.50 -4.41
N LEU A 78 -6.63 7.70 -3.39
CA LEU A 78 -8.00 7.33 -3.02
C LEU A 78 -8.74 8.39 -2.19
N GLY A 79 -8.20 9.61 -2.10
CA GLY A 79 -8.84 10.76 -1.43
C GLY A 79 -8.54 10.88 0.06
N GLY A 80 -7.61 10.08 0.59
CA GLY A 80 -7.08 10.22 1.95
C GLY A 80 -6.00 11.29 2.07
N THR A 81 -5.48 11.51 3.28
CA THR A 81 -4.42 12.49 3.53
C THR A 81 -3.03 11.99 3.16
N GLY A 82 -2.88 10.68 2.92
CA GLY A 82 -1.59 10.04 2.72
C GLY A 82 -0.89 9.65 4.02
N ASP A 83 -1.57 9.74 5.17
CA ASP A 83 -1.04 9.33 6.49
C ASP A 83 -1.59 7.97 6.95
N PHE A 84 -1.90 7.10 5.99
CA PHE A 84 -2.48 5.77 6.27
C PHE A 84 -1.58 4.90 7.18
N MET A 85 -0.26 5.01 7.00
CA MET A 85 0.78 4.39 7.80
C MET A 85 1.75 5.47 8.26
N PRO A 86 1.65 5.95 9.52
CA PRO A 86 2.62 6.90 10.07
C PRO A 86 4.05 6.37 9.95
N MET A 87 4.97 7.21 9.48
CA MET A 87 6.36 6.79 9.24
C MET A 87 7.18 6.80 10.52
N PRO A 88 8.05 5.79 10.76
CA PRO A 88 9.00 5.85 11.85
C PRO A 88 9.95 7.06 11.71
N ARG A 89 10.29 7.66 12.85
CA ARG A 89 11.26 8.73 13.00
C ARG A 89 12.35 8.32 13.98
N VAL A 90 13.53 8.93 13.83
CA VAL A 90 14.62 8.80 14.81
C VAL A 90 14.41 9.88 15.88
N GLU A 91 14.52 9.50 17.14
CA GLU A 91 14.42 10.39 18.29
C GLU A 91 15.58 10.09 19.24
N GLU A 92 16.26 11.12 19.76
CA GLU A 92 17.30 10.95 20.78
C GLU A 92 16.65 10.92 22.17
N VAL A 93 16.97 9.88 22.93
CA VAL A 93 16.48 9.70 24.31
C VAL A 93 17.65 9.50 25.26
N ALA A 94 17.43 9.79 26.55
CA ALA A 94 18.44 9.56 27.58
C ALA A 94 18.39 8.11 28.07
N ASP A 95 19.56 7.48 28.21
CA ASP A 95 19.72 6.18 28.85
C ASP A 95 19.20 6.22 30.29
N LEU A 96 18.48 5.17 30.69
CA LEU A 96 17.90 5.07 32.02
C LEU A 96 18.96 4.79 33.10
N ASP A 97 20.10 4.21 32.72
CA ASP A 97 21.17 3.84 33.64
C ASP A 97 22.15 4.99 33.89
N ASP A 98 22.58 5.70 32.84
CA ASP A 98 23.63 6.73 32.94
C ASP A 98 23.27 8.10 32.35
N GLY A 99 22.09 8.25 31.73
CA GLY A 99 21.62 9.51 31.15
C GLY A 99 22.27 9.89 29.82
N SER A 100 23.13 9.05 29.24
CA SER A 100 23.76 9.31 27.95
C SER A 100 22.72 9.33 26.82
N PRO A 101 22.82 10.25 25.84
CA PRO A 101 21.88 10.27 24.73
C PRO A 101 22.15 9.12 23.75
N TYR A 102 21.09 8.46 23.28
CA TYR A 102 21.16 7.47 22.20
C TYR A 102 19.93 7.56 21.28
N PRO A 103 20.08 7.24 19.98
CA PRO A 103 18.98 7.29 19.04
C PRO A 103 18.10 6.04 19.14
N ILE A 104 16.78 6.25 19.11
CA ILE A 104 15.77 5.20 18.93
C ILE A 104 14.96 5.45 17.67
N ILE A 105 14.40 4.37 17.11
CA ILE A 105 13.39 4.46 16.06
C ILE A 105 12.02 4.37 16.74
N THR A 106 11.20 5.41 16.59
CA THR A 106 9.89 5.53 17.21
C THR A 106 8.89 6.22 16.26
N GLY A 107 7.65 6.46 16.71
CA GLY A 107 6.62 7.16 15.94
C GLY A 107 5.31 7.24 16.72
N ASP A 108 4.45 8.19 16.33
CA ASP A 108 3.06 8.20 16.82
C ASP A 108 2.21 7.36 15.87
N TYR A 109 1.75 6.22 16.38
CA TYR A 109 0.95 5.26 15.64
C TYR A 109 -0.52 5.25 16.08
N ALA A 110 -0.95 6.19 16.94
CA ALA A 110 -2.31 6.23 17.46
C ALA A 110 -3.38 6.41 16.37
N ALA A 111 -3.02 7.07 15.28
CA ALA A 111 -3.89 7.27 14.11
C ALA A 111 -3.88 6.08 13.12
N THR A 112 -3.09 5.02 13.37
CA THR A 112 -3.03 3.87 12.47
C THR A 112 -4.41 3.21 12.38
N PRO A 113 -5.00 3.09 11.18
CA PRO A 113 -6.34 2.56 11.03
C PRO A 113 -6.38 1.06 11.38
N PRO A 114 -7.55 0.56 11.82
CA PRO A 114 -7.71 -0.85 12.11
C PRO A 114 -7.50 -1.69 10.85
N TRP A 115 -6.93 -2.88 11.03
CA TRP A 115 -6.70 -3.83 9.95
C TRP A 115 -8.01 -4.53 9.54
N ALA A 116 -8.87 -3.78 8.86
CA ALA A 116 -10.22 -4.16 8.45
C ALA A 116 -10.60 -3.48 7.14
N ARG A 117 -11.61 -4.04 6.45
CA ARG A 117 -12.17 -3.43 5.24
C ARG A 117 -12.83 -2.10 5.58
N ARG A 118 -12.56 -1.08 4.76
CA ARG A 118 -13.23 0.23 4.80
C ARG A 118 -13.98 0.44 3.49
N PRO A 119 -15.30 0.69 3.52
CA PRO A 119 -16.05 0.97 2.30
C PRO A 119 -15.50 2.20 1.58
N VAL A 120 -15.31 2.10 0.27
CA VAL A 120 -15.09 3.29 -0.57
C VAL A 120 -16.44 3.98 -0.76
N GLU A 121 -16.52 5.27 -0.42
CA GLU A 121 -17.76 6.03 -0.55
C GLU A 121 -17.97 6.50 -1.99
N SER A 122 -19.22 6.46 -2.46
CA SER A 122 -19.54 7.00 -3.79
C SER A 122 -19.38 8.52 -3.77
N GLY A 123 -18.73 9.06 -4.80
CA GLY A 123 -18.44 10.49 -4.91
C GLY A 123 -17.11 10.91 -4.28
N THR A 124 -16.37 10.01 -3.63
CA THR A 124 -15.00 10.29 -3.18
C THR A 124 -14.14 10.72 -4.38
N PRO A 125 -13.54 11.93 -4.36
CA PRO A 125 -12.62 12.35 -5.42
C PRO A 125 -11.41 11.44 -5.49
N ILE A 126 -11.08 10.97 -6.71
CA ILE A 126 -9.88 10.18 -6.96
C ILE A 126 -8.81 11.10 -7.52
N GLY A 127 -7.67 11.17 -6.85
CA GLY A 127 -6.49 11.90 -7.32
C GLY A 127 -5.95 11.33 -8.62
N LYS A 128 -5.16 12.11 -9.36
CA LYS A 128 -4.51 11.60 -10.58
C LYS A 128 -3.51 10.50 -10.18
N PRO A 129 -3.67 9.25 -10.65
CA PRO A 129 -2.77 8.18 -10.25
C PRO A 129 -1.37 8.42 -10.83
N ALA A 130 -0.37 8.35 -9.96
CA ALA A 130 1.04 8.29 -10.34
C ALA A 130 1.54 6.85 -10.12
N PRO A 131 2.51 6.36 -10.92
CA PRO A 131 3.14 5.07 -10.65
C PRO A 131 3.74 5.03 -9.24
N VAL A 132 3.27 4.10 -8.41
CA VAL A 132 3.76 3.95 -7.03
C VAL A 132 5.13 3.26 -6.98
N PHE A 133 5.45 2.48 -8.01
CA PHE A 133 6.71 1.75 -8.13
C PHE A 133 7.44 2.14 -9.41
N VAL A 134 8.73 2.40 -9.28
CA VAL A 134 9.65 2.60 -10.40
C VAL A 134 10.30 1.24 -10.71
N LYS A 135 10.40 0.90 -11.99
CA LYS A 135 11.09 -0.32 -12.40
C LYS A 135 12.58 -0.18 -12.05
N LEU A 136 13.16 -1.22 -11.47
CA LEU A 136 14.60 -1.25 -11.21
C LEU A 136 15.33 -1.63 -12.51
N ASP A 137 16.16 -0.72 -13.02
CA ASP A 137 16.98 -0.95 -14.20
C ASP A 137 18.23 -1.75 -13.85
N GLU A 138 18.71 -2.57 -14.79
CA GLU A 138 19.87 -3.45 -14.59
C GLU A 138 21.15 -2.68 -14.24
N SER A 139 21.29 -1.45 -14.74
CA SER A 139 22.42 -0.57 -14.42
C SER A 139 22.46 -0.21 -12.93
N VAL A 140 21.30 0.05 -12.31
CA VAL A 140 21.23 0.38 -10.88
C VAL A 140 21.71 -0.81 -10.03
N ILE A 141 21.38 -2.04 -10.45
CA ILE A 141 21.84 -3.25 -9.77
C ILE A 141 23.38 -3.35 -9.85
N ALA A 142 23.95 -3.14 -11.04
CA ALA A 142 25.39 -3.20 -11.24
C ALA A 142 26.14 -2.14 -10.41
N ASP A 143 25.63 -0.91 -10.39
CA ASP A 143 26.22 0.21 -9.65
C ASP A 143 26.20 -0.02 -8.13
N GLU A 144 25.09 -0.52 -7.58
CA GLU A 144 24.98 -0.81 -6.14
C GLU A 144 25.86 -2.00 -5.74
N LEU A 145 25.93 -3.06 -6.56
CA LEU A 145 26.84 -4.19 -6.31
C LEU A 145 28.31 -3.75 -6.28
N ALA A 146 28.72 -2.88 -7.21
CA ALA A 146 30.09 -2.35 -7.23
C ALA A 146 30.42 -1.56 -5.96
N ARG A 147 29.47 -0.75 -5.46
CA ARG A 147 29.64 0.03 -4.23
C ARG A 147 29.78 -0.85 -2.98
N MET A 148 29.05 -1.96 -2.90
CA MET A 148 29.12 -2.88 -1.74
C MET A 148 30.42 -3.67 -1.66
N THR A 149 31.12 -3.83 -2.79
CA THR A 149 32.40 -4.54 -2.89
C THR A 149 33.62 -3.62 -2.78
N SER A 150 33.41 -2.30 -2.73
CA SER A 150 34.46 -1.28 -2.55
C SER A 150 34.62 -0.88 -1.09
#